data_AF-A0A9Q0HVM3-F1
#
_entry.id   AF-A0A9Q0HVM3-F1
#
_cell.length_a   1.000
_cell.length_b   1.000
_cell.length_c   1.000
_cell.angle_alpha   90.00
_cell.angle_beta   90.00
_cell.angle_gamma   90.00
#
_symmetry.space_group_name_H-M   'P 1'
#
loop_
_entity.id
_entity.type
_entity.pdbx_description
1 polymer ?
#
loop_
_entity_poly.entity_id
_entity_poly.type
_entity_poly.pdbx_seq_one_letter_code
_entity_poly.pdbx_strand_id
1 'polypeptide(L)'
;MDVDDDMAELESFRTEHGNLGGPALSVSAPTSPVGSPIRTSAGQKRLEKNFSFARSSRHESSRIVETEKLNIEEVGMLLEAHFVVIDNTLDKLISLKEYIDDTEDFINIQLDNVRNQLIQVDLLLSTASFIVAILGVVVGIFGMNFPVPLFDKLKAFYWVLGISGLTGIVIFCVFLWYFKRRRLIPL
;
A
#
# COMPACT_ATOMS: atom_id res chain seq x y z
N MET A 1 45.44 -16.91 23.76
CA MET A 1 45.43 -15.48 23.35
C MET A 1 44.66 -15.32 22.03
N ASP A 2 43.59 -16.10 21.86
CA ASP A 2 42.19 -15.67 21.95
C ASP A 2 41.78 -14.44 21.15
N VAL A 3 41.65 -14.65 19.83
CA VAL A 3 40.93 -13.74 18.91
C VAL A 3 39.41 -13.76 19.18
N ASP A 4 38.92 -14.73 19.97
CA ASP A 4 37.52 -14.85 20.36
C ASP A 4 37.13 -13.92 21.53
N ASP A 5 38.08 -13.47 22.36
CA ASP A 5 37.80 -12.57 23.49
C ASP A 5 37.58 -11.11 23.03
N ASP A 6 38.28 -10.65 21.98
CA ASP A 6 38.11 -9.29 21.44
C ASP A 6 36.76 -9.09 20.72
N MET A 7 36.17 -10.17 20.18
CA MET A 7 34.85 -10.13 19.54
C MET A 7 33.73 -9.96 20.57
N ALA A 8 33.90 -10.53 21.77
CA ALA A 8 32.93 -10.42 22.86
C ALA A 8 32.85 -8.99 23.42
N GLU A 9 33.97 -8.25 23.43
CA GLU A 9 33.99 -6.83 23.83
C GLU A 9 33.29 -5.92 22.80
N LEU A 10 33.38 -6.26 21.49
CA LEU A 10 32.70 -5.51 20.42
C LEU A 10 31.19 -5.78 20.35
N GLU A 11 30.72 -6.97 20.76
CA GLU A 11 29.30 -7.20 20.98
C GLU A 11 28.80 -6.41 22.19
N SER A 12 29.52 -6.42 23.31
CA SER A 12 29.16 -5.65 24.52
C SER A 12 29.03 -4.14 24.26
N PHE A 13 29.88 -3.57 23.40
CA PHE A 13 29.81 -2.14 23.05
C PHE A 13 28.65 -1.81 22.09
N ARG A 14 28.24 -2.78 21.26
CA ARG A 14 27.08 -2.64 20.36
C ARG A 14 25.75 -2.76 21.11
N THR A 15 25.70 -3.51 22.22
CA THR A 15 24.48 -3.68 23.02
C THR A 15 24.17 -2.48 23.93
N GLU A 16 25.15 -1.65 24.30
CA GLU A 16 24.90 -0.39 25.03
C GLU A 16 24.47 0.78 24.12
N HIS A 17 24.86 0.80 22.84
CA HIS A 17 24.47 1.85 21.89
C HIS A 17 23.36 1.46 20.90
N GLY A 18 22.77 0.26 21.05
CA GLY A 18 21.86 -0.35 20.07
C GLY A 18 20.39 -0.51 20.49
N ASN A 19 19.92 0.13 21.58
CA ASN A 19 18.54 -0.04 22.06
C ASN A 19 17.75 1.27 22.17
N LEU A 20 17.50 1.92 21.03
CA LEU A 20 16.45 2.94 20.88
C LEU A 20 15.30 2.36 20.05
N GLY A 21 14.66 1.33 20.58
CA GLY A 21 13.43 0.73 20.07
C GLY A 21 12.32 0.84 21.10
N GLY A 22 11.72 2.02 21.24
CA GLY A 22 10.48 2.21 22.01
C GLY A 22 9.32 2.50 21.05
N PRO A 23 8.15 1.85 21.17
CA PRO A 23 6.92 2.36 20.56
C PRO A 23 6.37 3.45 21.48
N ALA A 24 6.97 4.64 21.41
CA ALA A 24 6.35 5.85 21.93
C ALA A 24 5.21 6.22 20.97
N LEU A 25 3.98 5.91 21.39
CA LEU A 25 2.75 6.46 20.82
C LEU A 25 2.76 7.98 21.06
N SER A 26 3.29 8.74 20.11
CA SER A 26 3.20 10.20 20.13
C SER A 26 1.81 10.64 19.65
N VAL A 27 0.99 10.94 20.65
CA VAL A 27 -0.08 11.94 20.60
C VAL A 27 0.45 13.21 19.93
N SER A 28 -0.15 13.64 18.81
CA SER A 28 -0.69 15.00 18.62
C SER A 28 -0.99 15.31 17.13
N ALA A 29 -2.22 15.74 16.87
CA ALA A 29 -2.48 16.85 15.96
C ALA A 29 -3.64 17.65 16.55
N PRO A 30 -3.46 18.95 16.85
CA PRO A 30 -4.53 19.77 17.40
C PRO A 30 -5.58 20.07 16.32
N THR A 31 -6.85 19.84 16.65
CA THR A 31 -7.96 20.48 15.96
C THR A 31 -7.98 21.96 16.35
N SER A 32 -7.85 22.88 15.40
CA SER A 32 -8.42 24.23 15.54
C SER A 32 -8.46 25.04 14.22
N PRO A 33 -9.36 26.04 14.16
CA PRO A 33 -10.05 26.49 12.96
C PRO A 33 -9.53 27.83 12.41
N VAL A 34 -10.07 28.22 11.24
CA VAL A 34 -10.30 29.60 10.75
C VAL A 34 -9.13 30.61 10.74
N GLY A 35 -8.89 31.15 9.54
CA GLY A 35 -8.63 32.56 9.24
C GLY A 35 -7.60 33.34 10.06
N SER A 36 -6.46 33.67 9.43
CA SER A 36 -5.86 35.01 9.33
C SER A 36 -4.43 34.91 8.76
N PRO A 37 -3.95 35.88 7.97
CA PRO A 37 -2.61 35.87 7.41
C PRO A 37 -1.57 36.25 8.48
N ILE A 38 -0.61 35.36 8.75
CA ILE A 38 0.52 35.65 9.65
C ILE A 38 1.76 35.99 8.83
N ARG A 39 2.17 37.25 9.01
CA ARG A 39 3.49 37.81 8.79
C ARG A 39 4.57 36.85 9.29
N THR A 40 5.45 36.38 8.42
CA THR A 40 6.70 35.73 8.86
C THR A 40 7.83 36.75 8.83
N SER A 41 8.21 37.19 10.03
CA SER A 41 9.46 37.84 10.35
C SER A 41 10.58 36.81 10.48
N ALA A 42 11.56 36.82 9.57
CA ALA A 42 12.97 36.52 9.86
C ALA A 42 13.81 36.78 8.60
N GLY A 43 14.70 37.77 8.67
CA GLY A 43 15.90 37.76 7.84
C GLY A 43 16.10 38.87 6.81
N GLN A 44 15.66 40.12 7.03
CA GLN A 44 16.30 41.25 6.33
C GLN A 44 16.59 42.42 7.26
N LYS A 45 17.89 42.67 7.34
CA LYS A 45 18.62 43.78 7.94
C LYS A 45 17.79 45.01 8.27
N ARG A 46 17.93 45.44 9.52
CA ARG A 46 18.02 46.85 9.94
C ARG A 46 18.29 47.78 8.75
N LEU A 47 17.26 48.48 8.29
CA LEU A 47 17.42 49.69 7.51
C LEU A 47 16.50 50.73 8.12
N GLU A 48 16.99 51.34 9.20
CA GLU A 48 16.48 52.62 9.66
C GLU A 48 16.80 53.65 8.57
N LYS A 49 15.88 53.85 7.63
CA LYS A 49 15.89 55.00 6.74
C LYS A 49 14.96 56.05 7.32
N ASN A 50 15.58 56.88 8.16
CA ASN A 50 15.03 58.15 8.61
C ASN A 50 14.65 58.99 7.37
N PHE A 51 13.36 59.12 7.09
CA PHE A 51 12.87 60.16 6.19
C PHE A 51 12.19 61.24 7.02
N SER A 52 13.02 62.12 7.55
CA SER A 52 12.62 63.45 8.02
C SER A 52 12.07 64.25 6.83
N PHE A 53 10.75 64.36 6.71
CA PHE A 53 10.10 65.32 5.82
C PHE A 53 9.70 66.56 6.60
N ALA A 54 10.66 67.47 6.75
CA ALA A 54 10.35 68.86 7.05
C ALA A 54 10.41 69.68 5.75
N ARG A 55 9.27 70.30 5.44
CA ARG A 55 9.09 71.56 4.70
C ARG A 55 9.32 71.53 3.17
N SER A 56 8.25 71.77 2.42
CA SER A 56 8.08 73.01 1.64
C SER A 56 6.74 73.03 0.90
N SER A 57 6.06 74.16 1.00
CA SER A 57 4.84 74.52 0.29
C SER A 57 5.06 74.70 -1.22
N ARG A 58 4.04 74.29 -2.00
CA ARG A 58 3.78 74.47 -3.46
C ARG A 58 4.10 73.26 -4.33
N HIS A 59 3.12 72.37 -4.52
CA HIS A 59 2.76 71.71 -5.79
C HIS A 59 1.67 70.64 -5.55
N GLU A 60 0.40 71.04 -5.62
CA GLU A 60 -0.74 70.12 -5.42
C GLU A 60 -0.81 69.03 -6.51
N SER A 61 -0.35 69.30 -7.74
CA SER A 61 -0.30 68.31 -8.84
C SER A 61 0.77 67.22 -8.69
N SER A 62 1.81 67.41 -7.88
CA SER A 62 2.90 66.43 -7.75
C SER A 62 2.54 65.25 -6.84
N ARG A 63 1.77 65.52 -5.77
CA ARG A 63 1.29 64.49 -4.83
C ARG A 63 0.27 63.54 -5.45
N ILE A 64 -0.53 64.02 -6.40
CA ILE A 64 -1.54 63.20 -7.09
C ILE A 64 -0.84 62.14 -7.96
N VAL A 65 0.18 62.53 -8.71
CA VAL A 65 0.97 61.61 -9.56
C VAL A 65 1.75 60.59 -8.73
N GLU A 66 2.31 61.00 -7.59
CA GLU A 66 2.95 60.05 -6.66
C GLU A 66 1.93 59.06 -6.08
N THR A 67 0.73 59.54 -5.70
CA THR A 67 -0.34 58.68 -5.17
C THR A 67 -0.85 57.68 -6.20
N GLU A 68 -1.00 58.07 -7.47
CA GLU A 68 -1.41 57.14 -8.54
C GLU A 68 -0.35 56.09 -8.84
N LYS A 69 0.94 56.46 -8.84
CA LYS A 69 2.04 55.51 -9.03
C LYS A 69 2.10 54.47 -7.91
N LEU A 70 1.93 54.91 -6.66
CA LEU A 70 1.88 54.01 -5.51
C LEU A 70 0.69 53.03 -5.58
N ASN A 71 -0.47 53.49 -6.06
CA ASN A 71 -1.65 52.64 -6.22
C ASN A 71 -1.47 51.59 -7.33
N ILE A 72 -0.83 51.95 -8.45
CA ILE A 72 -0.49 51.02 -9.54
C ILE A 72 0.54 49.97 -9.07
N GLU A 73 1.54 50.39 -8.31
CA GLU A 73 2.57 49.49 -7.76
C GLU A 73 2.00 48.52 -6.71
N GLU A 74 1.08 48.99 -5.86
CA GLU A 74 0.36 48.13 -4.90
C GLU A 74 -0.50 47.06 -5.60
N VAL A 75 -1.24 47.42 -6.66
CA VAL A 75 -1.99 46.44 -7.48
C VAL A 75 -1.04 45.48 -8.20
N GLY A 76 0.11 45.96 -8.66
CA GLY A 76 1.15 45.13 -9.28
C GLY A 76 1.68 44.06 -8.33
N MET A 77 2.00 44.43 -7.09
CA MET A 77 2.46 43.49 -6.06
C MET A 77 1.38 42.46 -5.68
N LEU A 78 0.11 42.86 -5.63
CA LEU A 78 -1.00 41.93 -5.37
C LEU A 78 -1.20 40.94 -6.52
N LEU A 79 -1.13 41.42 -7.76
CA LEU A 79 -1.26 40.61 -8.96
C LEU A 79 -0.12 39.59 -9.07
N GLU A 80 1.12 40.02 -8.78
CA GLU A 80 2.27 39.13 -8.79
C GLU A 80 2.19 38.06 -7.68
N ALA A 81 1.74 38.45 -6.48
CA ALA A 81 1.45 37.49 -5.43
C ALA A 81 0.35 36.48 -5.83
N HIS A 82 -0.68 36.92 -6.55
CA HIS A 82 -1.71 36.02 -7.07
C HIS A 82 -1.17 35.09 -8.15
N PHE A 83 -0.33 35.60 -9.06
CA PHE A 83 0.28 34.79 -10.11
C PHE A 83 1.14 33.67 -9.51
N VAL A 84 1.99 34.00 -8.53
CA VAL A 84 2.82 33.02 -7.81
C VAL A 84 1.97 31.97 -7.07
N VAL A 85 0.86 32.38 -6.45
CA VAL A 85 -0.05 31.45 -5.76
C VAL A 85 -0.75 30.53 -6.76
N ILE A 86 -1.17 31.04 -7.92
CA ILE A 86 -1.80 30.25 -8.98
C ILE A 86 -0.81 29.21 -9.52
N ASP A 87 0.42 29.61 -9.83
CA ASP A 87 1.46 28.69 -10.33
C ASP A 87 1.78 27.59 -9.32
N ASN A 88 1.99 27.95 -8.04
CA ASN A 88 2.21 26.97 -6.98
C ASN A 88 1.00 26.04 -6.77
N THR A 89 -0.21 26.54 -7.02
CA THR A 89 -1.43 25.71 -6.95
C THR A 89 -1.53 24.76 -8.14
N LEU A 90 -1.13 25.21 -9.33
CA LEU A 90 -1.04 24.37 -10.53
C LEU A 90 -0.02 23.25 -10.35
N ASP A 91 1.17 23.53 -9.83
CA ASP A 91 2.21 22.54 -9.58
C ASP A 91 1.74 21.45 -8.60
N LYS A 92 1.03 21.85 -7.54
CA LYS A 92 0.41 20.92 -6.60
C LYS A 92 -0.69 20.08 -7.24
N LEU A 93 -1.49 20.68 -8.13
CA LEU A 93 -2.55 19.96 -8.82
C LEU A 93 -1.98 18.93 -9.79
N ILE A 94 -0.90 19.26 -10.49
CA ILE A 94 -0.16 18.35 -11.37
C ILE A 94 0.41 17.18 -10.55
N SER A 95 1.07 17.47 -9.42
CA SER A 95 1.62 16.45 -8.52
C SER A 95 0.53 15.53 -7.94
N LEU A 96 -0.62 16.09 -7.60
CA LEU A 96 -1.77 15.31 -7.12
C LEU A 96 -2.34 14.41 -8.22
N LYS A 97 -2.36 14.92 -9.46
CA LYS A 97 -2.78 14.15 -10.64
C LYS A 97 -1.88 12.93 -10.83
N GLU A 98 -0.57 13.12 -10.74
CA GLU A 98 0.44 12.06 -10.81
C GLU A 98 0.27 11.04 -9.67
N TYR A 99 0.04 11.51 -8.44
CA TYR A 99 -0.23 10.63 -7.30
C TYR A 99 -1.50 9.75 -7.48
N ILE A 100 -2.54 10.32 -8.09
CA ILE A 100 -3.76 9.57 -8.40
C ILE A 100 -3.47 8.51 -9.48
N ASP A 101 -2.71 8.88 -10.51
CA ASP A 101 -2.31 7.98 -11.60
C ASP A 101 -1.46 6.81 -11.06
N ASP A 102 -0.46 7.09 -10.22
CA ASP A 102 0.34 6.08 -9.52
C ASP A 102 -0.52 5.12 -8.69
N THR A 103 -1.55 5.66 -8.03
CA THR A 103 -2.49 4.87 -7.23
C THR A 103 -3.39 4.01 -8.12
N GLU A 104 -3.83 4.53 -9.26
CA GLU A 104 -4.62 3.78 -10.25
C GLU A 104 -3.81 2.59 -10.80
N ASP A 105 -2.55 2.83 -11.16
CA ASP A 105 -1.63 1.78 -11.60
C ASP A 105 -1.37 0.74 -10.51
N PHE A 106 -1.20 1.17 -9.25
CA PHE A 106 -1.07 0.25 -8.12
C PHE A 106 -2.31 -0.63 -7.96
N ILE A 107 -3.51 -0.05 -8.03
CA ILE A 107 -4.77 -0.79 -7.94
C ILE A 107 -4.91 -1.75 -9.13
N ASN A 108 -4.58 -1.32 -10.34
CA ASN A 108 -4.65 -2.16 -11.54
C ASN A 108 -3.75 -3.40 -11.42
N ILE A 109 -2.50 -3.22 -10.98
CA ILE A 109 -1.57 -4.35 -10.74
C ILE A 109 -2.12 -5.29 -9.66
N GLN A 110 -2.66 -4.73 -8.58
CA GLN A 110 -3.18 -5.53 -7.47
C GLN A 110 -4.42 -6.33 -7.88
N LEU A 111 -5.32 -5.71 -8.63
CA LEU A 111 -6.54 -6.33 -9.14
C LEU A 111 -6.21 -7.47 -10.10
N ASP A 112 -5.24 -7.28 -11.00
CA ASP A 112 -4.82 -8.32 -11.93
C ASP A 112 -4.17 -9.50 -11.21
N ASN A 113 -3.36 -9.26 -10.18
CA ASN A 113 -2.83 -10.32 -9.33
C ASN A 113 -3.96 -11.10 -8.63
N VAL A 114 -4.96 -10.42 -8.07
CA VAL A 114 -6.12 -11.06 -7.42
C VAL A 114 -6.95 -11.87 -8.43
N ARG A 115 -7.22 -11.33 -9.62
CA ARG A 115 -7.94 -12.05 -10.70
C ARG A 115 -7.16 -13.30 -11.11
N ASN A 116 -5.84 -13.18 -11.29
CA ASN A 116 -5.00 -14.31 -11.66
C ASN A 116 -5.03 -15.41 -10.59
N GLN A 117 -5.01 -15.04 -9.30
CA GLN A 117 -5.19 -16.01 -8.22
C GLN A 117 -6.57 -16.67 -8.25
N LEU A 118 -7.63 -15.89 -8.49
CA LEU A 118 -8.99 -16.38 -8.50
C LEU A 118 -9.18 -17.40 -9.65
N ILE A 119 -8.68 -17.11 -10.84
CA ILE A 119 -8.66 -18.04 -11.98
C ILE A 119 -7.88 -19.31 -11.64
N GLN A 120 -6.71 -19.18 -11.00
CA GLN A 120 -5.90 -20.32 -10.62
C GLN A 120 -6.60 -21.23 -9.61
N VAL A 121 -7.24 -20.64 -8.59
CA VAL A 121 -8.00 -21.38 -7.57
C VAL A 121 -9.24 -22.04 -8.18
N ASP A 122 -9.96 -21.36 -9.07
CA ASP A 122 -11.15 -21.89 -9.73
C ASP A 122 -10.82 -23.09 -10.63
N LEU A 123 -9.80 -22.97 -11.49
CA LEU A 123 -9.34 -24.08 -12.34
C LEU A 123 -8.93 -25.30 -11.50
N LEU A 124 -8.26 -25.03 -10.38
CA LEU A 124 -7.79 -26.03 -9.44
C LEU A 124 -8.95 -26.72 -8.71
N LEU A 125 -9.95 -25.96 -8.25
CA LEU A 125 -11.15 -26.47 -7.59
C LEU A 125 -12.02 -27.30 -8.54
N SER A 126 -12.18 -26.82 -9.78
CA SER A 126 -12.89 -27.54 -10.85
C SER A 126 -12.22 -28.89 -11.15
N THR A 127 -10.90 -28.89 -11.32
CA THR A 127 -10.13 -30.13 -11.55
C THR A 127 -10.24 -31.10 -10.36
N ALA A 128 -10.17 -30.60 -9.13
CA ALA A 128 -10.33 -31.42 -7.94
C ALA A 128 -11.73 -32.06 -7.87
N SER A 129 -12.76 -31.27 -8.10
CA SER A 129 -14.15 -31.73 -8.09
C SER A 129 -14.41 -32.76 -9.19
N PHE A 130 -13.81 -32.59 -10.37
CA PHE A 130 -13.88 -33.55 -11.46
C PHE A 130 -13.28 -34.92 -11.08
N ILE A 131 -12.12 -34.94 -10.40
CA ILE A 131 -11.52 -36.20 -9.94
C ILE A 131 -12.35 -36.85 -8.84
N VAL A 132 -12.87 -36.06 -7.90
CA VAL A 132 -13.79 -36.55 -6.87
C VAL A 132 -15.05 -37.15 -7.49
N ALA A 133 -15.58 -36.54 -8.56
CA ALA A 133 -16.73 -37.09 -9.28
C ALA A 133 -16.42 -38.47 -9.90
N ILE A 134 -15.26 -38.64 -10.54
CA ILE A 134 -14.84 -39.93 -11.10
C ILE A 134 -14.69 -40.99 -10.01
N LEU A 135 -14.03 -40.66 -8.90
CA LEU A 135 -13.91 -41.57 -7.74
C LEU A 135 -15.29 -41.90 -7.15
N GLY A 136 -16.19 -40.91 -7.09
CA GLY A 136 -17.57 -41.06 -6.63
C GLY A 136 -18.38 -42.02 -7.50
N VAL A 137 -18.20 -42.00 -8.83
CA VAL A 137 -18.85 -42.97 -9.73
C VAL A 137 -18.38 -44.39 -9.45
N VAL A 138 -17.07 -44.59 -9.25
CA VAL A 138 -16.49 -45.90 -8.90
C VAL A 138 -17.06 -46.39 -7.57
N VAL A 139 -17.05 -45.54 -6.54
CA VAL A 139 -17.65 -45.85 -5.23
C VAL A 139 -19.14 -46.15 -5.34
N GLY A 140 -19.88 -45.40 -6.17
CA GLY A 140 -21.30 -45.60 -6.42
C GLY A 140 -21.59 -46.97 -7.03
N ILE A 141 -20.88 -47.36 -8.10
CA ILE A 141 -21.05 -48.67 -8.76
C ILE A 141 -20.79 -49.82 -7.79
N PHE A 142 -19.75 -49.70 -6.95
CA PHE A 142 -19.41 -50.73 -5.96
C PHE A 142 -20.28 -50.69 -4.69
N GLY A 143 -20.88 -49.54 -4.37
CA GLY A 143 -21.79 -49.36 -3.24
C GLY A 143 -23.23 -49.77 -3.52
N MET A 144 -23.58 -50.01 -4.78
CA MET A 144 -24.91 -50.51 -5.17
C MET A 144 -25.09 -51.98 -4.73
N ASN A 145 -26.20 -52.26 -4.05
CA ASN A 145 -26.57 -53.57 -3.54
C ASN A 145 -26.98 -54.52 -4.68
N PHE A 146 -26.00 -55.02 -5.47
CA PHE A 146 -26.28 -55.99 -6.54
C PHE A 146 -26.08 -57.43 -6.05
N PRO A 147 -27.12 -58.28 -6.10
CA PRO A 147 -27.01 -59.72 -5.86
C PRO A 147 -26.47 -60.40 -7.13
N VAL A 148 -25.14 -60.36 -7.34
CA VAL A 148 -24.51 -61.02 -8.49
C VAL A 148 -23.96 -62.40 -8.04
N PRO A 149 -24.11 -63.49 -8.80
CA PRO A 149 -23.58 -64.81 -8.43
C PRO A 149 -22.03 -64.89 -8.38
N LEU A 150 -21.31 -63.81 -8.71
CA LEU A 150 -19.86 -63.67 -8.47
C LEU A 150 -19.50 -63.44 -6.98
N PHE A 151 -20.51 -63.22 -6.12
CA PHE A 151 -20.37 -62.95 -4.68
C PHE A 151 -20.26 -64.19 -3.79
N ASP A 152 -20.26 -65.41 -4.36
CA ASP A 152 -20.16 -66.66 -3.57
C ASP A 152 -18.85 -66.75 -2.76
N LYS A 153 -17.86 -65.91 -3.09
CA LYS A 153 -16.68 -65.64 -2.27
C LYS A 153 -16.72 -64.22 -1.71
N LEU A 154 -17.63 -63.96 -0.76
CA LEU A 154 -17.75 -62.69 -0.02
C LEU A 154 -16.39 -62.14 0.45
N LYS A 155 -15.47 -63.03 0.85
CA LYS A 155 -14.12 -62.68 1.28
C LYS A 155 -13.25 -62.04 0.17
N ALA A 156 -13.35 -62.52 -1.07
CA ALA A 156 -12.62 -61.98 -2.20
C ALA A 156 -13.19 -60.63 -2.65
N PHE A 157 -14.51 -60.46 -2.55
CA PHE A 157 -15.18 -59.19 -2.84
C PHE A 157 -14.72 -58.07 -1.89
N TYR A 158 -14.76 -58.30 -0.57
CA TYR A 158 -14.27 -57.31 0.40
C TYR A 158 -12.79 -57.00 0.23
N TRP A 159 -11.97 -57.98 -0.18
CA TRP A 159 -10.55 -57.75 -0.46
C TRP A 159 -10.36 -56.85 -1.68
N VAL A 160 -11.05 -57.13 -2.79
CA VAL A 160 -10.98 -56.32 -4.01
C VAL A 160 -11.54 -54.91 -3.75
N LEU A 161 -12.64 -54.80 -3.02
CA LEU A 161 -13.24 -53.51 -2.63
C LEU A 161 -12.34 -52.70 -1.69
N GLY A 162 -11.68 -53.38 -0.75
CA GLY A 162 -10.71 -52.76 0.14
C GLY A 162 -9.47 -52.27 -0.61
N ILE A 163 -8.94 -53.06 -1.54
CA ILE A 163 -7.76 -52.70 -2.34
C ILE A 163 -8.11 -51.58 -3.34
N SER A 164 -9.27 -51.63 -3.99
CA SER A 164 -9.72 -50.59 -4.92
C SER A 164 -10.04 -49.27 -4.20
N GLY A 165 -10.69 -49.37 -3.03
CA GLY A 165 -10.94 -48.22 -2.15
C GLY A 165 -9.64 -47.60 -1.61
N LEU A 166 -8.70 -48.42 -1.14
CA LEU A 166 -7.39 -47.96 -0.68
C LEU A 166 -6.60 -47.31 -1.83
N THR A 167 -6.65 -47.89 -3.02
CA THR A 167 -6.03 -47.31 -4.23
C THR A 167 -6.65 -45.95 -4.56
N GLY A 168 -7.99 -45.82 -4.51
CA GLY A 168 -8.69 -44.56 -4.70
C GLY A 168 -8.33 -43.50 -3.66
N ILE A 169 -8.24 -43.89 -2.38
CA ILE A 169 -7.82 -43.01 -1.28
C ILE A 169 -6.37 -42.56 -1.45
N VAL A 170 -5.47 -43.46 -1.84
CA VAL A 170 -4.06 -43.13 -2.10
C VAL A 170 -3.94 -42.15 -3.26
N ILE A 171 -4.68 -42.36 -4.36
CA ILE A 171 -4.73 -41.43 -5.49
C ILE A 171 -5.25 -40.06 -5.04
N PHE A 172 -6.30 -40.03 -4.23
CA PHE A 172 -6.85 -38.80 -3.66
C PHE A 172 -5.84 -38.10 -2.73
N CYS A 173 -5.15 -38.83 -1.86
CA CYS A 173 -4.13 -38.28 -0.97
C CYS A 173 -2.90 -37.74 -1.74
N VAL A 174 -2.44 -38.43 -2.78
CA VAL A 174 -1.35 -37.95 -3.66
C VAL A 174 -1.79 -36.68 -4.39
N PHE A 175 -3.04 -36.62 -4.82
CA PHE A 175 -3.61 -35.44 -5.45
C PHE A 175 -3.71 -34.26 -4.47
N LEU A 176 -4.23 -34.47 -3.26
CA LEU A 176 -4.25 -33.46 -2.19
C LEU A 176 -2.84 -33.02 -1.78
N TRP A 177 -1.88 -33.95 -1.72
CA TRP A 177 -0.48 -33.63 -1.47
C TRP A 177 0.09 -32.77 -2.59
N TYR A 178 -0.17 -33.12 -3.85
CA TYR A 178 0.24 -32.35 -5.02
C TYR A 178 -0.35 -30.94 -4.97
N PHE A 179 -1.62 -30.80 -4.59
CA PHE A 179 -2.30 -29.52 -4.37
C PHE A 179 -1.64 -28.71 -3.25
N LYS A 180 -1.37 -29.35 -2.11
CA LYS A 180 -0.68 -28.74 -0.98
C LYS A 180 0.74 -28.28 -1.34
N ARG A 181 1.42 -29.02 -2.22
CA ARG A 181 2.79 -28.71 -2.69
C ARG A 181 2.81 -27.62 -3.75
N ARG A 182 1.70 -27.41 -4.47
CA ARG A 182 1.52 -26.32 -5.45
C ARG A 182 1.26 -24.94 -4.83
N ARG A 183 1.45 -24.76 -3.50
CA ARG A 183 1.56 -23.47 -2.79
C ARG A 183 0.63 -22.37 -3.34
N LEU A 184 -0.65 -22.41 -2.97
CA LEU A 184 -1.63 -21.34 -3.25
C LEU A 184 -1.59 -20.22 -2.19
N ILE A 185 -0.40 -19.81 -1.77
CA ILE A 185 -0.20 -18.56 -1.02
C ILE A 185 1.12 -17.97 -1.53
N PRO A 186 1.10 -16.93 -2.37
CA PRO A 186 2.27 -16.07 -2.45
C PRO A 186 2.41 -15.38 -1.08
N LEU A 187 3.55 -15.59 -0.43
CA LEU A 187 4.04 -14.64 0.57
C LEU A 187 4.56 -13.41 -0.18
#